data_AF-A0A2S9T187-F1
#
_entry.id   AF-A0A2S9T187-F1
#
_cell.length_a   1.000
_cell.length_b   1.000
_cell.length_c   1.000
_cell.angle_alpha   90.00
_cell.angle_beta   90.00
_cell.angle_gamma   90.00
#
_symmetry.space_group_name_H-M   'P 1'
#
loop_
_entity.id
_entity.type
_entity.pdbx_description
1 polymer ?
#
loop_
_entity_poly.entity_id
_entity_poly.type
_entity_poly.pdbx_seq_one_letter_code
_entity_poly.pdbx_strand_id
1 'polypeptide(L)'
;METEPISLDIYLESTKTIEKYFMKQESLQDILNLFSFWDKDIFSYIKLYRETSEEIVSPLLATNTHSLYLSALKLTISGQSSSVYPILRVSYENAVYALMIHNNIELAEIWTNRHKDEESYKKNITAFSPAIKKLRKRLEEYDEKSNDTKYAEHILGLYDAVIDFGSHPNPKTIQNNSEIYLKNHNLVQRFEYLSNFTSEMTRTISACLDYGIAISVILSLKDINNENFSLDKKFLKLFKQINNSIDSLIGESLEVKDKYYQKYNKSKERNE
;
A
#
# COMPACT_ATOMS: atom_id res chain seq x y z
N MET A 1 -12.99 -32.95 16.50
CA MET A 1 -12.66 -31.59 16.99
C MET A 1 -13.78 -30.68 16.56
N GLU A 2 -14.67 -30.40 17.50
CA GLU A 2 -15.63 -29.29 17.44
C GLU A 2 -14.82 -28.00 17.24
N THR A 3 -15.34 -27.07 16.44
CA THR A 3 -14.71 -25.78 16.21
C THR A 3 -14.89 -24.93 17.46
N GLU A 4 -14.01 -25.10 18.44
CA GLU A 4 -13.94 -24.15 19.56
C GLU A 4 -13.66 -22.74 18.99
N PRO A 5 -14.36 -21.71 19.46
CA PRO A 5 -14.07 -20.34 19.07
C PRO A 5 -12.63 -20.00 19.44
N ILE A 6 -11.88 -19.38 18.52
CA ILE A 6 -10.55 -18.85 18.82
C ILE A 6 -10.73 -17.79 19.91
N SER A 7 -10.22 -18.06 21.12
CA SER A 7 -10.21 -17.06 22.20
C SER A 7 -9.24 -15.93 21.85
N LEU A 8 -9.48 -14.74 22.41
CA LEU A 8 -8.60 -13.58 22.21
C LEU A 8 -7.14 -13.89 22.59
N ASP A 9 -6.91 -14.65 23.66
CA ASP A 9 -5.58 -15.02 24.11
C ASP A 9 -4.87 -15.92 23.09
N ILE A 10 -5.57 -16.91 22.53
CA ILE A 10 -5.04 -17.78 21.48
C ILE A 10 -4.70 -16.96 20.23
N TYR A 11 -5.57 -16.02 19.85
CA TYR A 11 -5.34 -15.12 18.72
C TYR A 11 -4.06 -14.29 18.91
N LEU A 12 -3.94 -13.59 20.05
CA LEU A 12 -2.80 -12.72 20.35
C LEU A 12 -1.48 -13.48 20.46
N GLU A 13 -1.49 -14.69 21.01
CA GLU A 13 -0.28 -15.51 21.07
C GLU A 13 0.11 -16.08 19.70
N SER A 14 -0.89 -16.42 18.88
CA SER A 14 -0.68 -16.85 17.50
C SER A 14 -0.06 -15.72 16.66
N THR A 15 -0.55 -14.48 16.77
CA THR A 15 0.06 -13.34 16.06
C THR A 15 1.53 -13.13 16.44
N LYS A 16 1.87 -13.21 17.73
CA LYS A 16 3.27 -13.09 18.19
C LYS A 16 4.14 -14.23 17.64
N THR A 17 3.58 -15.42 17.52
CA THR A 17 4.29 -16.59 17.00
C THR A 17 4.61 -16.42 15.51
N ILE A 18 3.63 -15.97 14.72
CA ILE A 18 3.82 -15.65 13.29
C ILE A 18 4.85 -14.52 13.13
N GLU A 19 4.75 -13.46 13.93
CA GLU A 19 5.73 -12.35 13.91
C GLU A 19 7.16 -12.84 14.20
N LYS A 20 7.34 -13.66 15.25
CA LYS A 20 8.66 -14.22 15.59
C LYS A 20 9.22 -15.08 14.47
N TYR A 21 8.37 -15.86 13.81
CA TYR A 21 8.79 -16.66 12.66
C TYR A 21 9.20 -15.74 11.51
N PHE A 22 8.36 -14.77 11.14
CA PHE A 22 8.63 -13.83 10.05
C PHE A 22 9.95 -13.09 10.24
N MET A 23 10.24 -12.65 11.47
CA MET A 23 11.45 -11.91 11.81
C MET A 23 12.72 -12.76 11.84
N LYS A 24 12.61 -14.09 11.92
CA LYS A 24 13.76 -15.02 12.01
C LYS A 24 14.01 -15.80 10.73
N GLN A 25 13.04 -15.83 9.83
CA GLN A 25 13.12 -16.62 8.62
C GLN A 25 14.07 -15.94 7.62
N GLU A 26 15.18 -16.62 7.31
CA GLU A 26 16.23 -16.09 6.43
C GLU A 26 15.71 -15.71 5.04
N SER A 27 14.78 -16.50 4.48
CA SER A 27 14.14 -16.22 3.19
C SER A 27 13.27 -14.96 3.17
N LEU A 28 12.99 -14.35 4.32
CA LEU A 28 12.24 -13.09 4.43
C LEU A 28 13.13 -11.89 4.73
N GLN A 29 14.43 -12.08 4.91
CA GLN A 29 15.32 -11.00 5.31
C GLN A 29 15.35 -9.87 4.28
N ASP A 30 15.29 -10.20 2.98
CA ASP A 30 15.22 -9.21 1.90
C ASP A 30 13.91 -8.40 1.94
N ILE A 31 12.79 -9.05 2.27
CA ILE A 31 11.49 -8.37 2.44
C ILE A 31 11.56 -7.39 3.61
N LEU A 32 12.12 -7.80 4.74
CA LEU A 32 12.31 -6.93 5.91
C LEU A 32 13.23 -5.74 5.60
N ASN A 33 14.28 -5.97 4.82
CA ASN A 33 15.17 -4.91 4.36
C ASN A 33 14.43 -3.90 3.46
N LEU A 34 13.56 -4.37 2.57
CA LEU A 34 12.71 -3.52 1.74
C LEU A 34 11.67 -2.75 2.58
N PHE A 35 11.02 -3.38 3.56
CA PHE A 35 10.13 -2.71 4.50
C PHE A 35 10.86 -1.60 5.27
N SER A 36 12.07 -1.87 5.78
CA SER A 36 12.90 -0.86 6.45
C SER A 36 13.34 0.26 5.50
N PHE A 37 13.62 -0.06 4.23
CA PHE A 37 13.90 0.95 3.22
C PHE A 37 12.70 1.89 3.03
N TRP A 38 11.50 1.34 2.85
CA TRP A 38 10.28 2.14 2.64
C TRP A 38 9.91 2.99 3.86
N ASP A 39 10.07 2.44 5.06
CA ASP A 39 9.93 3.20 6.31
C ASP A 39 10.80 4.48 6.28
N LYS A 40 12.10 4.32 6.01
CA LYS A 40 13.05 5.45 5.97
C LYS A 40 12.78 6.42 4.82
N ASP A 41 12.44 5.88 3.65
CA ASP A 41 12.22 6.67 2.44
C ASP A 41 10.96 7.55 2.57
N ILE A 42 9.84 6.97 3.01
CA ILE A 42 8.61 7.72 3.28
C ILE A 42 8.85 8.77 4.38
N PHE A 43 9.57 8.40 5.45
CA PHE A 43 9.90 9.33 6.53
C PHE A 43 10.75 10.52 6.05
N SER A 44 11.61 10.33 5.04
CA SER A 44 12.39 11.42 4.45
C SER A 44 11.49 12.47 3.78
N TYR A 45 10.43 12.06 3.09
CA TYR A 45 9.46 12.99 2.52
C TYR A 45 8.64 13.68 3.61
N ILE A 46 8.28 12.99 4.69
CA ILE A 46 7.59 13.64 5.82
C ILE A 46 8.40 14.81 6.38
N LYS A 47 9.72 14.64 6.56
CA LYS A 47 10.59 15.75 6.99
C LYS A 47 10.49 16.92 6.02
N LEU A 48 10.55 16.63 4.74
CA LEU A 48 10.46 17.65 3.71
C LEU A 48 9.10 18.38 3.72
N TYR A 49 7.98 17.68 3.91
CA TYR A 49 6.68 18.35 4.11
C TYR A 49 6.69 19.26 5.34
N ARG A 50 7.28 18.82 6.46
CA ARG A 50 7.38 19.63 7.68
C ARG A 50 8.23 20.88 7.49
N GLU A 51 9.25 20.81 6.66
CA GLU A 51 10.17 21.92 6.38
C GLU A 51 9.63 22.90 5.33
N THR A 52 8.76 22.45 4.42
CA THR A 52 8.36 23.24 3.24
C THR A 52 6.90 23.66 3.21
N SER A 53 6.04 23.10 4.07
CA SER A 53 4.62 23.46 4.08
C SER A 53 4.38 24.76 4.83
N GLU A 54 3.57 25.64 4.26
CA GLU A 54 3.11 26.89 4.90
C GLU A 54 1.98 26.66 5.92
N GLU A 55 1.49 25.43 6.01
CA GLU A 55 0.40 24.98 6.88
C GLU A 55 0.71 23.63 7.55
N ILE A 56 -0.06 23.25 8.57
CA ILE A 56 0.24 22.08 9.43
C ILE A 56 -0.49 20.78 9.01
N VAL A 57 -1.56 20.87 8.23
CA VAL A 57 -2.41 19.74 7.85
C VAL A 57 -1.70 18.81 6.87
N SER A 58 -1.01 19.30 5.83
CA SER A 58 -0.27 18.41 4.92
C SER A 58 0.85 17.63 5.61
N PRO A 59 1.75 18.20 6.44
CA PRO A 59 2.74 17.41 7.17
C PRO A 59 2.10 16.46 8.20
N LEU A 60 0.94 16.83 8.77
CA LEU A 60 0.17 15.94 9.64
C LEU A 60 -0.35 14.72 8.87
N LEU A 61 -0.96 14.92 7.71
CA LEU A 61 -1.46 13.84 6.85
C LEU A 61 -0.33 12.98 6.28
N ALA A 62 0.81 13.57 5.91
CA ALA A 62 2.00 12.82 5.51
C ALA A 62 2.54 11.96 6.66
N THR A 63 2.53 12.49 7.90
CA THR A 63 2.90 11.71 9.09
C THR A 63 1.91 10.56 9.33
N ASN A 64 0.61 10.83 9.22
CA ASN A 64 -0.42 9.80 9.41
C ASN A 64 -0.36 8.71 8.33
N THR A 65 -0.06 9.08 7.08
CA THR A 65 0.22 8.16 5.97
C THR A 65 1.24 7.11 6.37
N HIS A 66 2.39 7.54 6.90
CA HIS A 66 3.46 6.66 7.34
C HIS A 66 3.06 5.79 8.54
N SER A 67 2.38 6.35 9.53
CA SER A 67 1.87 5.57 10.68
C SER A 67 0.92 4.45 10.24
N LEU A 68 0.04 4.73 9.28
CA LEU A 68 -0.88 3.74 8.72
C LEU A 68 -0.14 2.70 7.88
N TYR A 69 0.86 3.12 7.10
CA TYR A 69 1.71 2.20 6.35
C TYR A 69 2.44 1.22 7.28
N LEU A 70 3.06 1.71 8.37
CA LEU A 70 3.69 0.85 9.37
C LEU A 70 2.68 -0.10 10.04
N SER A 71 1.44 0.34 10.21
CA SER A 71 0.35 -0.50 10.73
C SER A 71 -0.01 -1.62 9.74
N ALA A 72 -0.06 -1.33 8.44
CA ALA A 72 -0.26 -2.35 7.40
C ALA A 72 0.90 -3.37 7.35
N LEU A 73 2.14 -2.90 7.49
CA LEU A 73 3.31 -3.79 7.63
C LEU A 73 3.18 -4.69 8.85
N LYS A 74 2.81 -4.12 10.01
CA LYS A 74 2.61 -4.89 11.23
C LYS A 74 1.53 -5.95 11.05
N LEU A 75 0.37 -5.59 10.52
CA LEU A 75 -0.73 -6.54 10.26
C LEU A 75 -0.28 -7.68 9.33
N THR A 76 0.47 -7.35 8.28
CA THR A 76 1.04 -8.35 7.36
C THR A 76 1.98 -9.32 8.09
N ILE A 77 2.91 -8.79 8.89
CA ILE A 77 3.88 -9.60 9.66
C ILE A 77 3.18 -10.43 10.74
N SER A 78 2.04 -9.97 11.26
CA SER A 78 1.20 -10.71 12.20
C SER A 78 0.26 -11.74 11.55
N GLY A 79 0.25 -11.86 10.21
CA GLY A 79 -0.63 -12.77 9.48
C GLY A 79 -2.07 -12.28 9.32
N GLN A 80 -2.37 -11.02 9.63
CA GLN A 80 -3.73 -10.44 9.56
C GLN A 80 -4.05 -9.92 8.16
N SER A 81 -3.89 -10.77 7.15
CA SER A 81 -3.89 -10.40 5.72
C SER A 81 -5.15 -9.65 5.27
N SER A 82 -6.33 -10.07 5.75
CA SER A 82 -7.62 -9.46 5.38
C SER A 82 -7.76 -8.00 5.83
N SER A 83 -7.06 -7.62 6.90
CA SER A 83 -7.09 -6.27 7.48
C SER A 83 -6.10 -5.30 6.82
N VAL A 84 -5.21 -5.79 5.94
CA VAL A 84 -4.13 -4.98 5.35
C VAL A 84 -4.66 -3.97 4.34
N TYR A 85 -5.50 -4.40 3.39
CA TYR A 85 -5.98 -3.54 2.29
C TYR A 85 -6.78 -2.31 2.76
N PRO A 86 -7.71 -2.40 3.74
CA PRO A 86 -8.34 -1.21 4.30
C PRO A 86 -7.33 -0.18 4.81
N ILE A 87 -6.29 -0.61 5.52
CA ILE A 87 -5.27 0.28 6.08
C ILE A 87 -4.38 0.87 4.98
N LEU A 88 -3.97 0.07 4.00
CA LEU A 88 -3.21 0.55 2.84
C LEU A 88 -3.99 1.61 2.05
N ARG A 89 -5.29 1.43 1.87
CA ARG A 89 -6.15 2.43 1.23
C ARG A 89 -6.14 3.75 1.97
N VAL A 90 -6.37 3.73 3.28
CA VAL A 90 -6.43 4.96 4.08
C VAL A 90 -5.05 5.64 4.08
N SER A 91 -3.96 4.87 4.18
CA SER A 91 -2.60 5.40 4.04
C SER A 91 -2.40 6.10 2.69
N TYR A 92 -2.76 5.45 1.58
CA TYR A 92 -2.69 6.02 0.24
C TYR A 92 -3.51 7.32 0.12
N GLU A 93 -4.78 7.31 0.53
CA GLU A 93 -5.64 8.49 0.43
C GLU A 93 -5.11 9.65 1.29
N ASN A 94 -4.50 9.37 2.45
CA ASN A 94 -3.83 10.40 3.27
C ASN A 94 -2.63 11.01 2.52
N ALA A 95 -1.84 10.22 1.80
CA ALA A 95 -0.72 10.71 1.01
C ALA A 95 -1.20 11.66 -0.09
N VAL A 96 -2.30 11.30 -0.76
CA VAL A 96 -2.91 12.12 -1.81
C VAL A 96 -3.43 13.44 -1.23
N TYR A 97 -4.09 13.40 -0.07
CA TYR A 97 -4.60 14.62 0.57
C TYR A 97 -3.44 15.51 1.05
N ALA A 98 -2.37 14.93 1.59
CA ALA A 98 -1.16 15.67 1.94
C ALA A 98 -0.60 16.42 0.72
N LEU A 99 -0.41 15.75 -0.42
CA LEU A 99 0.02 16.38 -1.66
C LEU A 99 -0.95 17.48 -2.13
N MET A 100 -2.25 17.24 -2.08
CA MET A 100 -3.26 18.20 -2.52
C MET A 100 -3.25 19.48 -1.67
N ILE A 101 -3.22 19.35 -0.35
CA ILE A 101 -3.22 20.48 0.56
C ILE A 101 -1.90 21.24 0.47
N HIS A 102 -0.77 20.55 0.35
CA HIS A 102 0.53 21.19 0.16
C HIS A 102 0.55 22.06 -1.11
N ASN A 103 -0.08 21.60 -2.19
CA ASN A 103 -0.16 22.35 -3.45
C ASN A 103 -1.26 23.43 -3.46
N ASN A 104 -2.16 23.44 -2.47
CA ASN A 104 -3.22 24.44 -2.31
C ASN A 104 -3.57 24.61 -0.82
N ILE A 105 -2.94 25.59 -0.18
CA ILE A 105 -3.07 25.88 1.25
C ILE A 105 -4.50 26.16 1.70
N GLU A 106 -5.38 26.69 0.83
CA GLU A 106 -6.78 26.95 1.18
C GLU A 106 -7.53 25.65 1.54
N LEU A 107 -7.09 24.51 1.01
CA LEU A 107 -7.66 23.21 1.35
C LEU A 107 -7.40 22.80 2.80
N ALA A 108 -6.37 23.35 3.46
CA ALA A 108 -6.08 23.08 4.88
C ALA A 108 -7.21 23.61 5.78
N GLU A 109 -7.72 24.80 5.49
CA GLU A 109 -8.84 25.38 6.23
C GLU A 109 -10.13 24.58 5.98
N ILE A 110 -10.40 24.21 4.72
CA ILE A 110 -11.55 23.36 4.37
C ILE A 110 -11.47 22.00 5.06
N TRP A 111 -10.27 21.43 5.17
CA TRP A 111 -10.04 20.18 5.88
C TRP A 111 -10.34 20.32 7.37
N THR A 112 -9.78 21.35 8.01
CA THR A 112 -9.91 21.62 9.45
C THR A 112 -11.36 21.89 9.85
N ASN A 113 -12.11 22.60 9.01
CA ASN A 113 -13.49 23.01 9.31
C ASN A 113 -14.54 21.92 8.99
N ARG A 114 -14.16 20.71 8.58
CA ARG A 114 -15.09 19.65 8.13
C ARG A 114 -16.30 19.41 9.04
N HIS A 115 -16.12 19.55 10.35
CA HIS A 115 -17.14 19.25 11.37
C HIS A 115 -17.74 20.49 12.04
N LYS A 116 -17.50 21.69 11.50
CA LYS A 116 -18.01 22.95 12.08
C LYS A 116 -19.52 23.09 11.93
N ASP A 117 -20.05 22.79 10.74
CA ASP A 117 -21.45 22.87 10.37
C ASP A 117 -21.72 22.08 9.07
N GLU A 118 -22.99 21.93 8.69
CA GLU A 118 -23.40 21.17 7.50
C GLU A 118 -22.84 21.77 6.20
N GLU A 119 -22.71 23.10 6.11
CA GLU A 119 -22.15 23.77 4.95
C GLU A 119 -20.66 23.45 4.80
N SER A 120 -19.90 23.50 5.89
CA SER A 120 -18.48 23.16 5.94
C SER A 120 -18.25 21.68 5.60
N TYR A 121 -19.13 20.79 6.07
CA TYR A 121 -19.11 19.38 5.68
C TYR A 121 -19.29 19.18 4.16
N LYS A 122 -20.28 19.85 3.55
CA LYS A 122 -20.52 19.79 2.10
C LYS A 122 -19.36 20.38 1.29
N LYS A 123 -18.79 21.51 1.74
CA LYS A 123 -17.59 22.12 1.14
C LYS A 123 -16.41 21.14 1.19
N ASN A 124 -16.20 20.49 2.33
CA ASN A 124 -15.14 19.51 2.49
C ASN A 124 -15.30 18.31 1.53
N ILE A 125 -16.48 17.69 1.47
CA ILE A 125 -16.74 16.60 0.52
C ILE A 125 -16.44 17.07 -0.91
N THR A 126 -16.99 18.22 -1.32
CA THR A 126 -16.81 18.75 -2.67
C THR A 126 -15.34 18.98 -3.01
N ALA A 127 -14.54 19.48 -2.06
CA ALA A 127 -13.13 19.77 -2.27
C ALA A 127 -12.27 18.51 -2.43
N PHE A 128 -12.59 17.45 -1.69
CA PHE A 128 -11.77 16.23 -1.58
C PHE A 128 -12.28 15.03 -2.40
N SER A 129 -13.55 14.97 -2.78
CA SER A 129 -14.08 13.94 -3.71
C SER A 129 -13.29 13.78 -5.02
N PRO A 130 -12.75 14.84 -5.67
CA PRO A 130 -11.98 14.68 -6.89
C PRO A 130 -10.50 14.32 -6.65
N ALA A 131 -10.09 13.94 -5.43
CA ALA A 131 -8.68 13.75 -5.07
C ALA A 131 -7.92 12.79 -5.99
N ILE A 132 -8.46 11.59 -6.21
CA ILE A 132 -7.84 10.58 -7.09
C ILE A 132 -7.79 11.06 -8.54
N LYS A 133 -8.80 11.82 -9.01
CA LYS A 133 -8.80 12.42 -10.34
C LYS A 133 -7.71 13.49 -10.48
N LYS A 134 -7.49 14.30 -9.44
CA LYS A 134 -6.42 15.30 -9.41
C LYS A 134 -5.04 14.63 -9.39
N LEU A 135 -4.88 13.56 -8.60
CA LEU A 135 -3.67 12.74 -8.61
C LEU A 135 -3.39 12.17 -10.00
N ARG A 136 -4.40 11.59 -10.66
CA ARG A 136 -4.27 11.05 -12.02
C ARG A 136 -3.68 12.06 -12.98
N LYS A 137 -4.29 13.25 -13.06
CA LYS A 137 -3.80 14.33 -13.94
C LYS A 137 -2.34 14.66 -13.64
N ARG A 138 -1.98 14.73 -12.36
CA ARG A 138 -0.61 15.04 -11.92
C ARG A 138 0.41 13.97 -12.33
N LEU A 139 0.03 12.71 -12.23
CA LEU A 139 0.84 11.58 -12.67
C LEU A 139 0.97 11.56 -14.20
N GLU A 140 -0.11 11.81 -14.94
CA GLU A 140 -0.09 11.89 -16.41
C GLU A 140 0.83 13.02 -16.91
N GLU A 141 0.77 14.20 -16.27
CA GLU A 141 1.71 15.32 -16.54
C GLU A 141 3.18 14.94 -16.28
N TYR A 142 3.45 13.99 -15.37
CA TYR A 142 4.80 13.49 -15.13
C TYR A 142 5.20 12.41 -16.13
N ASP A 143 4.28 11.51 -16.46
CA ASP A 143 4.49 10.45 -17.45
C ASP A 143 4.86 11.04 -18.83
N GLU A 144 4.36 12.23 -19.17
CA GLU A 144 4.76 12.97 -20.38
C GLU A 144 6.21 13.46 -20.36
N LYS A 145 6.78 13.66 -19.16
CA LYS A 145 8.15 14.16 -18.94
C LYS A 145 9.14 13.04 -18.58
N SER A 146 8.63 11.84 -18.34
CA SER A 146 9.44 10.67 -17.96
C SER A 146 9.91 9.91 -19.21
N ASN A 147 11.01 9.16 -19.10
CA ASN A 147 11.51 8.32 -20.19
C ASN A 147 10.65 7.06 -20.38
N ASP A 148 9.37 7.22 -20.74
CA ASP A 148 8.34 6.17 -20.88
C ASP A 148 7.93 5.46 -19.58
N THR A 149 8.19 6.04 -18.41
CA THR A 149 7.67 5.50 -17.14
C THR A 149 6.19 5.85 -16.99
N LYS A 150 5.31 4.86 -16.83
CA LYS A 150 3.87 5.04 -16.64
C LYS A 150 3.51 4.97 -15.15
N TYR A 151 3.83 6.02 -14.41
CA TYR A 151 3.46 6.14 -13.01
C TYR A 151 1.95 6.13 -12.83
N ALA A 152 1.22 6.82 -13.71
CA ALA A 152 -0.24 6.88 -13.63
C ALA A 152 -0.87 5.49 -13.68
N GLU A 153 -0.43 4.64 -14.61
CA GLU A 153 -0.93 3.27 -14.75
C GLU A 153 -0.70 2.45 -13.47
N HIS A 154 0.54 2.41 -12.98
CA HIS A 154 0.89 1.58 -11.83
C HIS A 154 0.25 2.10 -10.52
N ILE A 155 0.41 3.39 -10.21
CA ILE A 155 -0.04 3.97 -8.93
C ILE A 155 -1.55 4.05 -8.83
N LEU A 156 -2.26 4.30 -9.94
CA LEU A 156 -3.73 4.29 -9.93
C LEU A 156 -4.28 2.88 -10.01
N GLY A 157 -3.59 1.95 -10.69
CA GLY A 157 -3.95 0.53 -10.68
C GLY A 157 -3.95 -0.05 -9.26
N LEU A 158 -3.03 0.40 -8.39
CA LEU A 158 -3.03 0.01 -6.99
C LEU A 158 -4.28 0.50 -6.24
N TYR A 159 -4.76 1.71 -6.52
CA TYR A 159 -5.99 2.23 -5.92
C TYR A 159 -7.19 1.34 -6.25
N ASP A 160 -7.33 0.93 -7.51
CA ASP A 160 -8.38 0.00 -7.93
C ASP A 160 -8.19 -1.38 -7.29
N ALA A 161 -6.95 -1.87 -7.21
CA ALA A 161 -6.63 -3.15 -6.59
C ALA A 161 -7.05 -3.21 -5.11
N VAL A 162 -6.88 -2.14 -4.34
CA VAL A 162 -7.26 -2.11 -2.91
C VAL A 162 -8.75 -2.28 -2.70
N ILE A 163 -9.57 -1.79 -3.63
CA ILE A 163 -11.02 -1.96 -3.63
C ILE A 163 -11.36 -3.41 -3.89
N ASP A 164 -10.69 -4.01 -4.87
CA ASP A 164 -10.86 -5.40 -5.28
C ASP A 164 -10.41 -6.42 -4.22
N PHE A 165 -9.35 -6.12 -3.46
CA PHE A 165 -8.74 -7.09 -2.54
C PHE A 165 -9.15 -6.95 -1.06
N GLY A 166 -9.89 -5.90 -0.69
CA GLY A 166 -10.57 -5.92 0.62
C GLY A 166 -10.76 -4.62 1.37
N SER A 167 -10.52 -3.47 0.76
CA SER A 167 -10.98 -2.21 1.34
C SER A 167 -12.51 -2.01 1.26
N HIS A 168 -13.20 -2.86 0.51
CA HIS A 168 -14.67 -2.98 0.48
C HIS A 168 -15.10 -4.44 0.60
N PRO A 169 -16.25 -4.73 1.26
CA PRO A 169 -16.78 -6.09 1.31
C PRO A 169 -17.11 -6.56 -0.10
N ASN A 170 -16.41 -7.57 -0.58
CA ASN A 170 -16.64 -8.19 -1.87
C ASN A 170 -16.36 -9.72 -1.80
N PRO A 171 -16.81 -10.50 -2.79
CA PRO A 171 -16.61 -11.95 -2.78
C PRO A 171 -15.14 -12.37 -2.67
N LYS A 172 -14.21 -11.71 -3.37
CA LYS A 172 -12.77 -12.04 -3.31
C LYS A 172 -12.25 -11.92 -1.87
N THR A 173 -12.60 -10.84 -1.18
CA THR A 173 -12.12 -10.57 0.19
C THR A 173 -12.62 -11.59 1.23
N ILE A 174 -13.90 -11.98 1.13
CA ILE A 174 -14.52 -12.88 2.10
C ILE A 174 -14.22 -14.34 1.75
N GLN A 175 -14.24 -14.70 0.46
CA GLN A 175 -14.05 -16.07 0.03
C GLN A 175 -12.59 -16.52 0.06
N ASN A 176 -11.62 -15.64 -0.20
CA ASN A 176 -10.20 -16.03 -0.19
C ASN A 176 -9.71 -16.49 1.19
N ASN A 177 -10.36 -16.05 2.27
CA ASN A 177 -10.06 -16.45 3.64
C ASN A 177 -11.05 -17.48 4.17
N SER A 178 -11.87 -18.08 3.31
CA SER A 178 -12.88 -19.06 3.72
C SER A 178 -12.82 -20.32 2.86
N GLU A 179 -12.90 -21.47 3.51
CA GLU A 179 -13.01 -22.77 2.87
C GLU A 179 -14.37 -23.38 3.24
N ILE A 180 -15.15 -23.74 2.22
CA ILE A 180 -16.43 -24.44 2.41
C ILE A 180 -16.24 -25.87 1.94
N TYR A 181 -16.47 -26.83 2.82
CA TYR A 181 -16.31 -28.25 2.52
C TYR A 181 -17.40 -29.09 3.17
N LEU A 182 -17.64 -30.29 2.62
CA LEU A 182 -18.60 -31.24 3.18
C LEU A 182 -17.92 -32.12 4.22
N LYS A 183 -18.48 -32.18 5.42
CA LYS A 183 -18.05 -33.08 6.50
C LYS A 183 -19.26 -33.80 7.06
N ASN A 184 -19.31 -35.13 6.90
CA ASN A 184 -20.42 -35.98 7.36
C ASN A 184 -21.80 -35.47 6.89
N HIS A 185 -21.94 -35.14 5.60
CA HIS A 185 -23.16 -34.57 4.98
C HIS A 185 -23.56 -33.17 5.48
N ASN A 186 -22.76 -32.52 6.32
CA ASN A 186 -22.94 -31.13 6.71
C ASN A 186 -22.00 -30.23 5.94
N LEU A 187 -22.49 -29.06 5.54
CA LEU A 187 -21.67 -27.99 5.00
C LEU A 187 -20.93 -27.32 6.16
N VAL A 188 -19.60 -27.34 6.12
CA VAL A 188 -18.74 -26.72 7.13
C VAL A 188 -18.00 -25.56 6.48
N GLN A 189 -18.03 -24.40 7.13
CA GLN A 189 -17.22 -23.25 6.77
C GLN A 189 -16.05 -23.14 7.73
N ARG A 190 -14.83 -23.07 7.19
CA ARG A 190 -13.63 -22.66 7.90
C ARG A 190 -13.27 -21.25 7.46
N PHE A 191 -12.96 -20.39 8.42
CA PHE A 191 -12.46 -19.05 8.14
C PHE A 191 -11.04 -18.91 8.70
N GLU A 192 -10.11 -18.45 7.88
CA GLU A 192 -8.72 -18.22 8.27
C GLU A 192 -8.58 -16.80 8.83
N TYR A 193 -8.56 -16.70 10.16
CA TYR A 193 -8.36 -15.43 10.88
C TYR A 193 -6.93 -14.91 10.76
N LEU A 194 -5.95 -15.82 10.69
CA LEU A 194 -4.53 -15.53 10.60
C LEU A 194 -3.93 -16.41 9.50
N SER A 195 -3.30 -15.78 8.52
CA SER A 195 -2.54 -16.43 7.45
C SER A 195 -1.13 -16.75 7.93
N ASN A 196 -0.69 -17.98 7.71
CA ASN A 196 0.70 -18.38 7.95
C ASN A 196 1.36 -18.87 6.65
N PHE A 197 2.16 -18.01 6.01
CA PHE A 197 2.88 -18.31 4.76
C PHE A 197 2.02 -18.94 3.66
N THR A 198 0.74 -18.54 3.63
CA THR A 198 -0.19 -18.88 2.55
C THR A 198 -0.03 -17.88 1.41
N SER A 199 -0.67 -18.18 0.27
CA SER A 199 -0.75 -17.27 -0.88
C SER A 199 -1.26 -15.87 -0.49
N GLU A 200 -2.14 -15.75 0.51
CA GLU A 200 -2.68 -14.46 0.98
C GLU A 200 -1.66 -13.63 1.79
N MET A 201 -0.81 -14.28 2.60
CA MET A 201 0.28 -13.57 3.27
C MET A 201 1.29 -13.03 2.26
N THR A 202 1.67 -13.86 1.28
CA THR A 202 2.53 -13.44 0.17
C THR A 202 1.92 -12.28 -0.62
N ARG A 203 0.61 -12.32 -0.90
CA ARG A 203 -0.10 -11.25 -1.60
C ARG A 203 -0.06 -9.94 -0.81
N THR A 204 -0.23 -9.99 0.51
CA THR A 204 -0.18 -8.79 1.36
C THR A 204 1.23 -8.26 1.58
N ILE A 205 2.26 -9.12 1.55
CA ILE A 205 3.67 -8.70 1.45
C ILE A 205 3.89 -7.90 0.15
N SER A 206 3.47 -8.46 -1.00
CA SER A 206 3.57 -7.78 -2.29
C SER A 206 2.84 -6.44 -2.28
N ALA A 207 1.59 -6.42 -1.79
CA ALA A 207 0.80 -5.21 -1.69
C ALA A 207 1.50 -4.15 -0.82
N CYS A 208 2.03 -4.54 0.35
CA CYS A 208 2.79 -3.62 1.19
C CYS A 208 4.01 -3.02 0.47
N LEU A 209 4.76 -3.83 -0.29
CA LEU A 209 5.90 -3.35 -1.08
C LEU A 209 5.49 -2.36 -2.18
N ASP A 210 4.45 -2.70 -2.95
CA ASP A 210 3.93 -1.85 -4.03
C ASP A 210 3.37 -0.53 -3.50
N TYR A 211 2.67 -0.58 -2.37
CA TYR A 211 2.16 0.61 -1.70
C TYR A 211 3.27 1.47 -1.11
N GLY A 212 4.38 0.87 -0.68
CA GLY A 212 5.59 1.61 -0.31
C GLY A 212 6.10 2.48 -1.47
N ILE A 213 6.16 1.93 -2.69
CA ILE A 213 6.48 2.70 -3.90
C ILE A 213 5.44 3.79 -4.13
N ALA A 214 4.16 3.44 -4.13
CA ALA A 214 3.08 4.37 -4.47
C ALA A 214 3.08 5.59 -3.52
N ILE A 215 3.16 5.35 -2.21
CA ILE A 215 3.20 6.41 -1.19
C ILE A 215 4.45 7.27 -1.37
N SER A 216 5.61 6.64 -1.56
CA SER A 216 6.87 7.35 -1.81
C SER A 216 6.77 8.27 -3.03
N VAL A 217 6.24 7.76 -4.15
CA VAL A 217 6.02 8.56 -5.36
C VAL A 217 5.05 9.69 -5.09
N ILE A 218 3.86 9.42 -4.54
CA ILE A 218 2.82 10.43 -4.29
C ILE A 218 3.37 11.59 -3.46
N LEU A 219 4.04 11.31 -2.35
CA LEU A 219 4.62 12.34 -1.48
C LEU A 219 5.74 13.11 -2.19
N SER A 220 6.43 12.49 -3.14
CA SER A 220 7.50 13.13 -3.88
C SER A 220 7.03 14.06 -5.01
N LEU A 221 5.78 13.92 -5.49
CA LEU A 221 5.24 14.72 -6.60
C LEU A 221 5.12 16.23 -6.30
N LYS A 222 5.29 16.64 -5.04
CA LYS A 222 5.35 18.06 -4.69
C LYS A 222 6.56 18.75 -5.35
N ASP A 223 7.65 18.03 -5.54
CA ASP A 223 8.92 18.57 -6.05
C ASP A 223 9.09 18.40 -7.57
N ILE A 224 8.02 18.12 -8.32
CA ILE A 224 8.11 17.84 -9.77
C ILE A 224 8.78 18.95 -10.59
N ASN A 225 8.72 20.19 -10.10
CA ASN A 225 9.30 21.34 -10.78
C ASN A 225 10.79 21.52 -10.44
N ASN A 226 11.35 20.68 -9.56
CA ASN A 226 12.77 20.68 -9.24
C ASN A 226 13.53 19.89 -10.30
N GLU A 227 14.36 20.58 -11.08
CA GLU A 227 15.14 20.02 -12.20
C GLU A 227 16.06 18.85 -11.79
N ASN A 228 16.36 18.69 -10.50
CA ASN A 228 17.20 17.61 -9.97
C ASN A 228 16.43 16.37 -9.50
N PHE A 229 15.10 16.35 -9.63
CA PHE A 229 14.27 15.27 -9.09
C PHE A 229 14.16 14.07 -10.05
N SER A 230 15.09 13.10 -9.94
CA SER A 230 15.10 11.87 -10.76
C SER A 230 14.22 10.75 -10.18
N LEU A 231 12.90 10.86 -10.37
CA LEU A 231 11.95 9.83 -9.92
C LEU A 231 12.10 8.53 -10.73
N ASP A 232 12.44 8.62 -12.03
CA ASP A 232 12.53 7.46 -12.94
C ASP A 232 13.53 6.42 -12.44
N LYS A 233 14.75 6.87 -12.15
CA LYS A 233 15.82 5.98 -11.68
C LYS A 233 15.46 5.34 -10.35
N LYS A 234 14.82 6.10 -9.45
CA LYS A 234 14.38 5.61 -8.15
C LYS A 234 13.28 4.57 -8.30
N PHE A 235 12.21 4.90 -9.02
CA PHE A 235 11.05 4.04 -9.26
C PHE A 235 11.46 2.71 -9.91
N LEU A 236 12.19 2.77 -11.03
CA LEU A 236 12.58 1.56 -11.77
C LEU A 236 13.51 0.65 -10.97
N LYS A 237 14.47 1.23 -10.23
CA LYS A 237 15.35 0.46 -9.36
C LYS A 237 14.56 -0.30 -8.29
N LEU A 238 13.64 0.41 -7.62
CA LEU A 238 12.88 -0.14 -6.50
C LEU A 238 11.84 -1.16 -6.97
N PHE A 239 11.15 -0.88 -8.07
CA PHE A 239 10.24 -1.81 -8.72
C PHE A 239 10.95 -3.12 -9.09
N LYS A 240 12.14 -3.05 -9.69
CA LYS A 240 12.95 -4.23 -10.00
C LYS A 240 13.37 -5.01 -8.75
N GLN A 241 13.75 -4.31 -7.68
CA GLN A 241 14.12 -4.96 -6.42
C GLN A 241 12.94 -5.70 -5.80
N ILE A 242 11.74 -5.10 -5.80
CA ILE A 242 10.52 -5.72 -5.30
C ILE A 242 10.18 -6.99 -6.10
N ASN A 243 10.18 -6.91 -7.43
CA ASN A 243 9.90 -8.08 -8.27
C ASN A 243 10.87 -9.23 -7.97
N ASN A 244 12.18 -8.95 -7.91
CA ASN A 244 13.18 -9.98 -7.59
C ASN A 244 12.95 -10.62 -6.21
N SER A 245 12.63 -9.82 -5.19
CA SER A 245 12.38 -10.33 -3.84
C SER A 245 11.11 -11.15 -3.75
N ILE A 246 10.05 -10.78 -4.49
CA ILE A 246 8.81 -11.56 -4.53
C ILE A 246 9.01 -12.86 -5.32
N ASP A 247 9.71 -12.82 -6.46
CA ASP A 247 10.02 -14.02 -7.24
C ASP A 247 10.81 -15.04 -6.40
N SER A 248 11.77 -14.55 -5.61
CA SER A 248 12.52 -15.40 -4.67
C SER A 248 11.66 -15.98 -3.55
N LEU A 249 10.57 -15.31 -3.17
CA LEU A 249 9.68 -15.75 -2.10
C LEU A 249 8.67 -16.80 -2.59
N ILE A 250 8.18 -16.66 -3.83
CA ILE A 250 7.14 -17.51 -4.41
C ILE A 250 7.73 -18.71 -5.15
N GLY A 251 9.00 -18.63 -5.58
CA GLY A 251 9.63 -19.65 -6.42
C GLY A 251 9.16 -19.62 -7.88
N GLU A 252 8.20 -18.75 -8.20
CA GLU A 252 7.70 -18.45 -9.53
C GLU A 252 7.55 -16.93 -9.70
N SER A 253 7.61 -16.50 -10.95
CA SER A 253 7.23 -15.16 -11.32
C SER A 253 5.77 -14.92 -10.94
N LEU A 254 5.48 -13.85 -10.19
CA LEU A 254 4.10 -13.40 -10.05
C LEU A 254 3.55 -13.15 -11.46
N GLU A 255 2.56 -13.93 -11.90
CA GLU A 255 1.76 -13.63 -13.11
C GLU A 255 0.86 -12.39 -12.88
N VAL A 256 1.40 -11.36 -12.25
CA VAL A 256 0.82 -10.03 -12.41
C VAL A 256 1.08 -9.68 -13.87
N LYS A 257 0.02 -9.71 -14.68
CA LYS A 257 -0.01 -9.19 -16.06
C LYS A 257 0.19 -7.67 -16.08
N ASP A 258 1.12 -7.16 -15.29
CA ASP A 258 1.62 -5.81 -15.41
C ASP A 258 2.70 -5.84 -16.50
N LYS A 259 2.46 -5.04 -17.54
CA LYS A 259 3.37 -4.88 -18.68
C LYS A 259 4.78 -4.49 -18.22
N TYR A 260 4.92 -3.87 -17.05
CA TYR A 260 6.20 -3.54 -16.42
C TYR A 260 6.94 -4.76 -15.89
N TYR A 261 6.23 -5.66 -15.19
CA TYR A 261 6.81 -6.90 -14.71
C TYR A 261 7.43 -7.68 -15.87
N GLN A 262 6.70 -7.84 -16.99
CA GLN A 262 7.22 -8.51 -18.18
C GLN A 262 8.31 -7.72 -18.92
N LYS A 263 8.19 -6.39 -19.07
CA LYS A 263 9.17 -5.54 -19.80
C LYS A 263 10.55 -5.57 -19.13
N TYR A 264 10.60 -5.57 -17.80
CA TYR A 264 11.86 -5.51 -17.06
C TYR A 264 12.44 -6.88 -16.70
N ASN A 265 11.61 -7.91 -16.46
CA ASN A 265 12.11 -9.26 -16.21
C ASN A 265 12.54 -10.00 -17.50
N LYS A 266 12.01 -9.64 -18.69
CA LYS A 266 12.53 -10.11 -19.99
C LYS A 266 13.95 -9.62 -20.32
N SER A 267 14.50 -8.67 -19.56
CA SER A 267 15.90 -8.25 -19.73
C SER A 267 16.92 -9.30 -19.25
N LYS A 268 16.48 -10.36 -18.55
CA LYS A 268 17.32 -11.52 -18.22
C LYS A 268 17.56 -12.45 -19.43
N GLU A 269 16.68 -12.46 -20.43
CA GLU A 269 16.76 -13.41 -21.56
C GLU A 269 17.57 -12.88 -22.76
N ARG A 270 18.16 -11.68 -22.67
CA ARG A 270 18.92 -11.07 -23.79
C ARG A 270 20.42 -10.94 -23.56
N ASN A 271 20.95 -11.48 -22.47
CA ASN A 271 22.38 -11.47 -22.15
C ASN A 271 22.94 -12.87 -21.81
N GLU A 272 22.32 -13.93 -22.35
CA GLU A 272 22.93 -15.26 -22.55
C GLU A 272 22.97 -15.55 -24.05
#